data_AF-A0A7K4M4J9-F1
#
_entry.id   AF-A0A7K4M4J9-F1
#
_cell.length_a   1.000
_cell.length_b   1.000
_cell.length_c   1.000
_cell.angle_alpha   90.00
_cell.angle_beta   90.00
_cell.angle_gamma   90.00
#
_symmetry.space_group_name_H-M   'P 1'
#
loop_
_entity.id
_entity.type
_entity.pdbx_description
1 polymer ?
#
loop_
_entity_poly.entity_id
_entity_poly.type
_entity_poly.pdbx_seq_one_letter_code
_entity_poly.pdbx_strand_id
1 'polypeptide(L)'
;GTRVESPLLSPGQITFHFQTLKDDFERTVIDDSREAGMPMEIIVGKMFKLEIWETLLSSMRAGEVAEFWCDSIHTGMYALVSKGMRRIVEGRDPLEGQKHRCGMGNMFDYHSTGYADLDELQRTPQPLIFIMELFRVEEPWAYKRDTWAMSKEEKLAAVPVLHSEGNRLVLRKEFHQAAEKYQEAVICLRNLQAK
;
A
#
# COMPACT_ATOMS: atom_id res chain seq x y z
N GLY A 1 15.97 1.80 37.02
CA GLY A 1 15.80 2.66 35.85
C GLY A 1 14.64 2.12 35.06
N THR A 2 13.51 2.80 35.09
CA THR A 2 12.31 2.47 34.33
C THR A 2 12.61 2.64 32.85
N ARG A 3 12.59 1.54 32.10
CA ARG A 3 12.61 1.53 30.64
C ARG A 3 11.28 2.15 30.20
N VAL A 4 11.33 3.39 29.73
CA VAL A 4 10.19 3.99 29.04
C VAL A 4 10.09 3.26 27.71
N GLU A 5 9.16 2.31 27.62
CA GLU A 5 8.66 1.86 26.33
C GLU A 5 7.99 3.07 25.69
N SER A 6 8.65 3.66 24.69
CA SER A 6 8.02 4.60 23.78
C SER A 6 6.79 3.90 23.19
N PRO A 7 5.58 4.50 23.23
CA PRO A 7 4.48 3.96 22.46
C PRO A 7 4.91 4.06 21.00
N LEU A 8 5.20 2.94 20.36
CA LEU A 8 5.37 2.87 18.92
C LEU A 8 4.02 3.28 18.33
N LEU A 9 3.86 4.57 18.09
CA LEU A 9 2.85 5.09 17.20
C LEU A 9 3.16 4.43 15.86
N SER A 10 2.34 3.45 15.49
CA SER A 10 2.43 2.78 14.20
C SER A 10 2.41 3.87 13.13
N PRO A 11 3.35 3.95 12.19
CA PRO A 11 3.30 5.00 11.18
C PRO A 11 1.99 4.92 10.38
N GLY A 12 1.37 6.06 10.08
CA GLY A 12 0.11 6.11 9.33
C GLY A 12 0.32 5.88 7.84
N GLN A 13 1.25 6.63 7.25
CA GLN A 13 1.59 6.55 5.83
C GLN A 13 3.09 6.78 5.64
N ILE A 14 3.70 6.00 4.77
CA ILE A 14 5.13 6.08 4.42
C ILE A 14 5.22 6.40 2.93
N THR A 15 5.92 7.48 2.59
CA THR A 15 6.20 7.89 1.20
C THR A 15 7.68 7.70 0.90
N PHE A 16 8.00 6.95 -0.14
CA PHE A 16 9.37 6.57 -0.50
C PHE A 16 9.54 6.37 -2.01
N HIS A 17 10.77 6.49 -2.49
CA HIS A 17 11.16 5.98 -3.80
C HIS A 17 11.82 4.62 -3.61
N PHE A 18 11.67 3.76 -4.61
CA PHE A 18 12.40 2.50 -4.68
C PHE A 18 12.88 2.22 -6.10
N GLN A 19 13.91 1.39 -6.18
CA GLN A 19 14.36 0.69 -7.36
C GLN A 19 14.57 -0.78 -6.99
N THR A 20 14.01 -1.70 -7.78
CA THR A 20 14.18 -3.14 -7.59
C THR A 20 15.05 -3.72 -8.67
N LEU A 21 16.06 -4.49 -8.27
CA LEU A 21 17.05 -5.09 -9.16
C LEU A 21 17.06 -6.62 -8.99
N LYS A 22 17.39 -7.33 -10.07
CA LYS A 22 17.82 -8.73 -9.99
C LYS A 22 19.20 -8.79 -9.31
N ASP A 23 19.45 -9.87 -8.58
CA ASP A 23 20.78 -10.20 -8.05
C ASP A 23 21.64 -10.91 -9.12
N ASP A 24 21.74 -10.30 -10.30
CA ASP A 24 22.63 -10.72 -11.38
C ASP A 24 23.81 -9.75 -11.50
N PHE A 25 24.81 -10.12 -12.32
CA PHE A 25 26.02 -9.30 -12.50
C PHE A 25 25.71 -7.89 -13.03
N GLU A 26 24.71 -7.78 -13.90
CA GLU A 26 24.29 -6.50 -14.51
C GLU A 26 23.39 -5.67 -13.59
N ARG A 27 22.95 -6.22 -12.46
CA ARG A 27 21.94 -5.65 -11.57
C ARG A 27 20.71 -5.17 -12.37
N THR A 28 20.15 -6.07 -13.17
CA THR A 28 19.04 -5.76 -14.08
C THR A 28 17.88 -5.10 -13.34
N VAL A 29 17.50 -3.88 -13.75
CA VAL A 29 16.38 -3.13 -13.17
C VAL A 29 15.05 -3.79 -13.55
N ILE A 30 14.20 -4.05 -12.56
CA ILE A 30 12.84 -4.56 -12.75
C ILE A 30 11.83 -3.41 -12.69
N ASP A 31 11.92 -2.58 -11.65
CA ASP A 31 11.04 -1.42 -11.47
C ASP A 31 11.81 -0.26 -10.86
N ASP A 32 11.51 0.95 -11.31
CA ASP A 32 12.04 2.20 -10.77
C ASP A 32 10.91 3.23 -10.63
N SER A 33 10.58 3.58 -9.39
CA SER A 33 9.55 4.57 -9.09
C SER A 33 9.88 5.99 -9.58
N ARG A 34 11.17 6.30 -9.79
CA ARG A 34 11.60 7.61 -10.32
C ARG A 34 11.34 7.70 -11.82
N GLU A 35 11.57 6.61 -12.56
CA GLU A 35 11.22 6.53 -13.98
C GLU A 35 9.71 6.58 -14.20
N ALA A 36 8.94 5.97 -13.29
CA ALA A 36 7.48 6.07 -13.29
C ALA A 36 6.94 7.47 -12.92
N GLY A 37 7.79 8.36 -12.39
CA GLY A 37 7.44 9.74 -12.05
C GLY A 37 6.54 9.89 -10.81
N MET A 38 6.34 8.82 -10.03
CA MET A 38 5.46 8.83 -8.85
C MET A 38 6.11 8.09 -7.68
N PRO A 39 6.27 8.74 -6.50
CA PRO A 39 6.73 8.04 -5.30
C PRO A 39 5.70 7.01 -4.85
N MET A 40 6.17 5.97 -4.17
CA MET A 40 5.31 4.95 -3.59
C MET A 40 4.79 5.39 -2.23
N GLU A 41 3.55 5.03 -1.94
CA GLU A 41 2.91 5.28 -0.65
C GLU A 41 2.38 3.97 -0.07
N ILE A 42 2.80 3.64 1.16
CA ILE A 42 2.27 2.50 1.90
C ILE A 42 1.63 2.95 3.21
N ILE A 43 0.58 2.25 3.63
CA ILE A 43 -0.08 2.45 4.92
C ILE A 43 0.33 1.28 5.80
N VAL A 44 1.06 1.54 6.89
CA VAL A 44 1.55 0.47 7.76
C VAL A 44 0.39 -0.29 8.38
N GLY A 45 0.46 -1.62 8.34
CA GLY A 45 -0.56 -2.49 8.91
C GLY A 45 -1.82 -2.62 8.04
N LYS A 46 -1.87 -1.97 6.88
CA LYS A 46 -2.79 -2.35 5.80
C LYS A 46 -2.01 -3.20 4.82
N MET A 47 -2.32 -4.50 4.85
CA MET A 47 -1.65 -5.58 4.13
C MET A 47 -1.28 -5.20 2.69
N PHE A 48 -0.08 -4.67 2.48
CA PHE A 48 0.60 -4.87 1.20
C PHE A 48 0.95 -6.35 1.10
N LYS A 49 0.84 -6.93 -0.10
CA LYS A 49 1.17 -8.35 -0.31
C LYS A 49 2.69 -8.66 -0.19
N LEU A 50 3.51 -7.68 0.19
CA LEU A 50 4.97 -7.81 0.33
C LEU A 50 5.41 -7.29 1.71
N GLU A 51 5.18 -8.12 2.74
CA GLU A 51 5.42 -7.79 4.16
C GLU A 51 6.86 -7.37 4.46
N ILE A 52 7.84 -7.86 3.67
CA ILE A 52 9.25 -7.52 3.87
C ILE A 52 9.50 -6.00 3.75
N TRP A 53 8.78 -5.28 2.88
CA TRP A 53 8.97 -3.84 2.71
C TRP A 53 8.63 -3.02 3.96
N GLU A 54 7.62 -3.41 4.75
CA GLU A 54 7.33 -2.75 6.02
C GLU A 54 8.51 -2.92 7.01
N THR A 55 9.15 -4.09 6.99
CA THR A 55 10.34 -4.36 7.82
C THR A 55 11.53 -3.52 7.36
N LEU A 56 11.77 -3.41 6.05
CA LEU A 56 12.85 -2.58 5.49
C LEU A 56 12.63 -1.10 5.83
N LEU A 57 11.45 -0.56 5.52
CA LEU A 57 11.14 0.86 5.70
C LEU A 57 11.10 1.28 7.17
N SER A 58 10.66 0.39 8.08
CA SER A 58 10.68 0.68 9.53
C SER A 58 12.08 0.71 10.14
N SER A 59 13.08 0.15 9.44
CA SER A 59 14.49 0.24 9.85
C SER A 59 15.18 1.55 9.44
N MET A 60 14.56 2.30 8.51
CA MET A 60 15.13 3.51 7.92
C MET A 60 14.73 4.78 8.67
N ARG A 61 15.54 5.83 8.54
CA ARG A 61 15.22 7.20 8.97
C ARG A 61 14.68 8.02 7.79
N ALA A 62 13.87 9.05 8.08
CA ALA A 62 13.46 10.00 7.04
C ALA A 62 14.70 10.67 6.41
N GLY A 63 14.73 10.71 5.08
CA GLY A 63 15.84 11.15 4.24
C GLY A 63 16.91 10.08 3.97
N GLU A 64 16.78 8.87 4.52
CA GLU A 64 17.74 7.79 4.31
C GLU A 64 17.57 7.12 2.94
N VAL A 65 18.70 6.76 2.32
CA VAL A 65 18.78 5.86 1.16
C VAL A 65 19.51 4.60 1.59
N ALA A 66 18.91 3.43 1.39
CA ALA A 66 19.46 2.15 1.79
C ALA A 66 19.28 1.07 0.70
N GLU A 67 20.24 0.14 0.62
CA GLU A 67 20.20 -1.03 -0.27
C GLU A 67 19.97 -2.29 0.58
N PHE A 68 18.96 -3.08 0.21
CA PHE A 68 18.58 -4.31 0.91
C PHE A 68 18.58 -5.49 -0.05
N TRP A 69 19.50 -6.42 0.17
CA TRP A 69 19.44 -7.73 -0.48
C TRP A 69 18.44 -8.62 0.27
N CYS A 70 17.49 -9.21 -0.46
CA CYS A 70 16.44 -10.07 0.09
C CYS A 70 16.43 -11.42 -0.61
N ASP A 71 16.48 -12.50 0.17
CA ASP A 71 16.41 -13.86 -0.34
C ASP A 71 15.05 -14.14 -1.03
N SER A 72 15.07 -15.09 -1.96
CA SER A 72 13.90 -15.64 -2.67
C SER A 72 12.68 -15.95 -1.78
N ILE A 73 12.89 -16.34 -0.51
CA ILE A 73 11.79 -16.60 0.44
C ILE A 73 10.94 -15.36 0.74
N HIS A 74 11.49 -14.15 0.55
CA HIS A 74 10.81 -12.88 0.80
C HIS A 74 10.31 -12.19 -0.47
N THR A 75 10.78 -12.63 -1.65
CA THR A 75 10.52 -11.94 -2.93
C THR A 75 9.48 -12.64 -3.80
N GLY A 76 8.99 -13.83 -3.41
CA GLY A 76 8.04 -14.61 -4.21
C GLY A 76 6.73 -13.89 -4.57
N MET A 77 6.31 -12.91 -3.77
CA MET A 77 5.12 -12.09 -4.04
C MET A 77 5.42 -10.83 -4.87
N TYR A 78 6.70 -10.51 -5.11
CA TYR A 78 7.11 -9.27 -5.76
C TYR A 78 6.48 -9.09 -7.13
N ALA A 79 6.46 -10.14 -7.96
CA ALA A 79 5.88 -10.07 -9.30
C ALA A 79 4.39 -9.68 -9.30
N LEU A 80 3.62 -10.14 -8.30
CA LEU A 80 2.21 -9.77 -8.17
C LEU A 80 2.04 -8.33 -7.70
N VAL A 81 2.91 -7.86 -6.80
CA VAL A 81 2.90 -6.47 -6.33
C VAL A 81 3.32 -5.53 -7.46
N SER A 82 4.40 -5.85 -8.18
CA SER A 82 4.88 -5.10 -9.35
C SER A 82 3.82 -4.97 -10.43
N LYS A 83 3.11 -6.06 -10.76
CA LYS A 83 1.95 -6.00 -11.67
C LYS A 83 0.90 -4.97 -11.22
N GLY A 84 0.59 -4.93 -9.92
CA GLY A 84 -0.34 -3.94 -9.36
C GLY A 84 0.20 -2.50 -9.50
N MET A 85 1.48 -2.30 -9.16
CA MET A 85 2.15 -1.00 -9.24
C MET A 85 2.17 -0.45 -10.67
N ARG A 86 2.57 -1.26 -11.66
CA ARG A 86 2.59 -0.87 -13.08
C ARG A 86 1.22 -0.45 -13.59
N ARG A 87 0.16 -1.15 -13.17
CA ARG A 87 -1.20 -0.79 -13.57
C ARG A 87 -1.70 0.51 -12.97
N ILE A 88 -1.33 0.81 -11.73
CA ILE A 88 -1.60 2.11 -11.11
C ILE A 88 -0.95 3.22 -11.94
N VAL A 89 0.31 3.03 -12.34
CA VAL A 89 1.03 3.98 -13.22
C VAL A 89 0.34 4.12 -14.58
N GLU A 90 -0.21 3.05 -15.14
CA GLU A 90 -1.04 3.08 -16.35
C GLU A 90 -2.44 3.71 -16.16
N GLY A 91 -2.80 4.13 -14.94
CA GLY A 91 -4.14 4.66 -14.62
C GLY A 91 -5.25 3.60 -14.61
N ARG A 92 -4.89 2.32 -14.47
CA ARG A 92 -5.81 1.18 -14.41
C ARG A 92 -6.00 0.73 -12.96
N ASP A 93 -7.12 0.06 -12.69
CA ASP A 93 -7.37 -0.52 -11.38
C ASP A 93 -6.35 -1.66 -11.10
N PRO A 94 -5.55 -1.60 -10.02
CA PRO A 94 -4.58 -2.65 -9.67
C PRO A 94 -5.22 -4.03 -9.43
N LEU A 95 -6.51 -4.06 -9.10
CA LEU A 95 -7.29 -5.27 -8.83
C LEU A 95 -8.10 -5.75 -10.05
N GLU A 96 -8.14 -5.01 -11.14
CA GLU A 96 -8.98 -5.36 -12.29
C GLU A 96 -8.50 -6.69 -12.92
N GLY A 97 -9.29 -7.76 -12.85
CA GLY A 97 -8.86 -9.09 -13.27
C GLY A 97 -8.17 -9.93 -12.19
N GLN A 98 -7.92 -9.39 -10.98
CA GLN A 98 -7.79 -10.20 -9.77
C GLN A 98 -9.18 -10.73 -9.39
N LYS A 99 -9.63 -11.77 -10.09
CA LYS A 99 -10.85 -12.50 -9.71
C LYS A 99 -10.59 -13.20 -8.37
N HIS A 100 -11.18 -12.66 -7.32
CA HIS A 100 -11.29 -13.31 -6.02
C HIS A 100 -12.16 -14.58 -6.17
N ARG A 101 -11.55 -15.76 -6.25
CA ARG A 101 -12.27 -17.03 -6.10
C ARG A 101 -12.14 -17.54 -4.68
N CYS A 102 -13.09 -17.17 -3.84
CA CYS A 102 -13.39 -17.90 -2.62
C CYS A 102 -14.01 -19.25 -3.04
N GLY A 103 -13.21 -20.30 -3.14
CA GLY A 103 -13.69 -21.65 -3.46
C GLY A 103 -12.52 -22.60 -3.73
N MET A 104 -12.49 -23.73 -3.03
CA MET A 104 -11.64 -24.88 -3.33
C MET A 104 -11.84 -25.29 -4.80
N GLY A 105 -10.95 -24.83 -5.67
CA GLY A 105 -11.05 -25.02 -7.12
C GLY A 105 -9.83 -24.42 -7.80
N ASN A 106 -8.75 -25.21 -7.83
CA ASN A 106 -7.50 -24.92 -8.52
C ASN A 106 -7.72 -24.39 -9.95
N MET A 107 -7.32 -23.14 -10.19
CA MET A 107 -6.41 -22.69 -11.26
C MET A 107 -6.42 -21.16 -11.23
N PHE A 108 -5.41 -20.58 -10.58
CA PHE A 108 -4.98 -19.23 -10.94
C PHE A 108 -4.64 -19.24 -12.44
N ASP A 109 -5.08 -18.23 -13.18
CA ASP A 109 -4.64 -17.96 -14.54
C ASP A 109 -3.15 -17.57 -14.49
N TYR A 110 -2.26 -18.57 -14.38
CA TYR A 110 -0.82 -18.43 -14.16
C TYR A 110 -0.03 -18.32 -15.47
N HIS A 111 -0.67 -18.10 -16.62
CA HIS A 111 0.08 -18.13 -17.87
C HIS A 111 0.80 -16.81 -18.19
N SER A 112 0.29 -15.67 -17.71
CA SER A 112 1.00 -14.39 -17.86
C SER A 112 0.44 -13.29 -16.95
N THR A 113 1.34 -12.53 -16.36
CA THR A 113 1.11 -11.25 -15.71
C THR A 113 0.79 -10.14 -16.72
N GLY A 114 1.13 -10.33 -18.00
CA GLY A 114 1.15 -9.30 -19.05
C GLY A 114 2.52 -8.64 -19.22
N TYR A 115 3.49 -8.97 -18.38
CA TYR A 115 4.85 -8.43 -18.39
C TYR A 115 5.85 -9.58 -18.37
N ALA A 116 6.66 -9.70 -19.43
CA ALA A 116 7.52 -10.87 -19.63
C ALA A 116 8.59 -11.05 -18.54
N ASP A 117 9.09 -9.95 -17.99
CA ASP A 117 10.04 -9.92 -16.88
C ASP A 117 9.41 -10.40 -15.56
N LEU A 118 8.16 -10.03 -15.29
CA LEU A 118 7.43 -10.51 -14.11
C LEU A 118 7.01 -11.98 -14.26
N ASP A 119 6.71 -12.43 -15.48
CA ASP A 119 6.42 -13.84 -15.79
C ASP A 119 7.66 -14.73 -15.56
N GLU A 120 8.82 -14.25 -15.98
CA GLU A 120 10.10 -14.89 -15.70
C GLU A 120 10.33 -14.98 -14.19
N LEU A 121 10.11 -13.88 -13.46
CA LEU A 121 10.30 -13.83 -12.01
C LEU A 121 9.34 -14.76 -11.25
N GLN A 122 8.10 -14.93 -11.72
CA GLN A 122 7.15 -15.90 -11.15
C GLN A 122 7.60 -17.34 -11.38
N ARG A 123 8.11 -17.63 -12.58
CA ARG A 123 8.56 -18.97 -12.95
C ARG A 123 9.87 -19.36 -12.26
N THR A 124 10.72 -18.37 -12.00
CA THR A 124 12.03 -18.55 -11.38
C THR A 124 12.18 -17.58 -10.20
N PRO A 125 11.61 -17.92 -9.03
CA PRO A 125 11.81 -17.13 -7.82
C PRO A 125 13.31 -17.02 -7.50
N GLN A 126 13.76 -15.81 -7.20
CA GLN A 126 15.17 -15.49 -6.97
C GLN A 126 15.32 -14.34 -5.97
N PRO A 127 16.49 -14.18 -5.35
CA PRO A 127 16.79 -12.99 -4.55
C PRO A 127 16.66 -11.71 -5.36
N LEU A 128 16.28 -10.63 -4.69
CA LEU A 128 16.17 -9.28 -5.27
C LEU A 128 16.88 -8.28 -4.38
N ILE A 129 17.32 -7.19 -5.00
CA ILE A 129 17.90 -6.05 -4.31
C ILE A 129 16.89 -4.90 -4.37
N PHE A 130 16.55 -4.34 -3.21
CA PHE A 130 15.70 -3.15 -3.09
C PHE A 130 16.56 -1.96 -2.67
N ILE A 131 16.69 -0.97 -3.53
CA ILE A 131 17.24 0.34 -3.17
C ILE A 131 16.05 1.22 -2.82
N MET A 132 15.98 1.74 -1.59
CA MET A 132 14.84 2.51 -1.10
C MET A 132 15.31 3.86 -0.56
N GLU A 133 14.54 4.90 -0.81
CA GLU A 133 14.73 6.25 -0.29
C GLU A 133 13.47 6.72 0.43
N LEU A 134 13.57 6.87 1.75
CA LEU A 134 12.43 7.21 2.59
C LEU A 134 12.28 8.74 2.70
N PHE A 135 11.21 9.31 2.12
CA PHE A 135 11.00 10.77 2.19
C PHE A 135 10.25 11.22 3.42
N ARG A 136 9.12 10.56 3.69
CA ARG A 136 8.16 11.02 4.68
C ARG A 136 7.55 9.85 5.41
N VAL A 137 7.44 10.04 6.71
CA VAL A 137 6.68 9.17 7.60
C VAL A 137 5.64 10.06 8.28
N GLU A 138 4.38 9.82 7.97
CA GLU A 138 3.26 10.55 8.56
C GLU A 138 2.65 9.73 9.69
N GLU A 139 2.30 10.41 10.78
CA GLU A 139 1.66 9.76 11.93
C GLU A 139 0.20 9.39 11.59
N PRO A 140 -0.38 8.35 12.21
CA PRO A 140 -1.74 7.87 11.90
C PRO A 140 -2.83 8.93 11.89
N TRP A 141 -2.69 9.97 12.70
CA TRP A 141 -3.65 11.06 12.81
C TRP A 141 -3.46 12.16 11.75
N ALA A 142 -2.29 12.24 11.12
CA ALA A 142 -2.01 13.17 10.03
C ALA A 142 -2.54 12.63 8.70
N TYR A 143 -2.65 11.31 8.59
CA TYR A 143 -3.19 10.64 7.42
C TYR A 143 -4.71 10.80 7.32
N LYS A 144 -5.18 11.63 6.37
CA LYS A 144 -6.57 11.58 5.91
C LYS A 144 -6.75 10.31 5.08
N ARG A 145 -7.22 9.25 5.73
CA ARG A 145 -7.55 7.97 5.08
C ARG A 145 -8.58 8.20 3.97
N ASP A 146 -8.17 7.98 2.73
CA ASP A 146 -9.13 7.82 1.65
C ASP A 146 -10.04 6.61 1.91
N THR A 147 -11.33 6.80 1.67
CA THR A 147 -12.38 5.82 2.00
C THR A 147 -12.23 4.47 1.29
N TRP A 148 -11.45 4.42 0.20
CA TRP A 148 -11.17 3.20 -0.55
C TRP A 148 -10.26 2.23 0.20
N ALA A 149 -9.33 2.73 1.02
CA ALA A 149 -8.33 1.91 1.69
C ALA A 149 -8.84 1.24 2.98
N MET A 150 -10.06 1.52 3.45
CA MET A 150 -10.59 1.02 4.73
C MET A 150 -11.19 -0.40 4.64
N SER A 151 -10.94 -1.24 5.65
CA SER A 151 -11.62 -2.54 5.81
C SER A 151 -13.13 -2.37 6.04
N LYS A 152 -13.93 -3.45 5.95
CA LYS A 152 -15.37 -3.37 6.23
C LYS A 152 -15.65 -2.96 7.68
N GLU A 153 -14.91 -3.53 8.62
CA GLU A 153 -15.03 -3.25 10.05
C GLU A 153 -14.61 -1.81 10.35
N GLU A 154 -13.52 -1.34 9.72
CA GLU A 154 -13.07 0.04 9.84
C GLU A 154 -14.09 1.04 9.26
N LYS A 155 -14.69 0.73 8.09
CA LYS A 155 -15.75 1.54 7.48
C LYS A 155 -16.96 1.66 8.41
N LEU A 156 -17.37 0.55 9.04
CA LEU A 156 -18.48 0.55 10.01
C LEU A 156 -18.17 1.39 11.25
N ALA A 157 -16.94 1.32 11.76
CA ALA A 157 -16.51 2.11 12.92
C ALA A 157 -16.40 3.62 12.60
N ALA A 158 -16.04 3.99 11.37
CA ALA A 158 -15.84 5.38 10.98
C ALA A 158 -17.15 6.14 10.71
N VAL A 159 -18.21 5.47 10.25
CA VAL A 159 -19.48 6.13 9.89
C VAL A 159 -20.08 6.95 11.05
N PRO A 160 -20.20 6.43 12.29
CA PRO A 160 -20.72 7.21 13.42
C PRO A 160 -19.85 8.42 13.77
N VAL A 161 -18.53 8.29 13.63
CA VAL A 161 -17.56 9.36 13.92
C VAL A 161 -17.70 10.49 12.90
N LEU A 162 -17.66 10.16 11.61
CA LEU A 162 -17.81 11.13 10.52
C LEU A 162 -19.17 11.86 10.59
N HIS A 163 -20.24 11.14 10.91
CA HIS A 163 -21.56 11.74 11.10
C HIS A 163 -21.60 12.70 12.30
N SER A 164 -20.98 12.32 13.42
CA SER A 164 -20.89 13.19 14.62
C SER A 164 -20.05 14.45 14.34
N GLU A 165 -18.93 14.32 13.62
CA GLU A 165 -18.12 15.46 13.20
C GLU A 165 -18.89 16.40 12.27
N GLY A 166 -19.60 15.84 11.28
CA GLY A 166 -20.50 16.61 10.40
C GLY A 166 -21.53 17.39 11.22
N ASN A 167 -22.19 16.75 12.19
CA ASN A 167 -23.16 17.41 13.07
C ASN A 167 -22.55 18.58 13.84
N ARG A 168 -21.31 18.41 14.34
CA ARG A 168 -20.60 19.47 15.06
C ARG A 168 -20.29 20.67 14.15
N LEU A 169 -19.95 20.42 12.89
CA LEU A 169 -19.69 21.47 11.89
C LEU A 169 -20.98 22.20 11.47
N VAL A 170 -22.10 21.48 11.36
CA VAL A 170 -23.42 22.09 11.14
C VAL A 170 -23.78 23.05 12.27
N LEU A 171 -23.57 22.65 13.53
CA LEU A 171 -23.81 23.53 14.69
C LEU A 171 -22.95 24.81 14.66
N ARG A 172 -21.77 24.74 14.03
CA ARG A 172 -20.87 25.89 13.83
C ARG A 172 -21.17 26.68 12.55
N LYS A 173 -22.19 26.29 11.79
CA LYS A 173 -22.55 26.86 10.47
C LYS A 173 -21.46 26.69 9.40
N GLU A 174 -20.56 25.74 9.58
CA GLU A 174 -19.48 25.40 8.64
C GLU A 174 -19.99 24.37 7.62
N PHE A 175 -20.97 24.76 6.82
CA PHE A 175 -21.76 23.82 6.01
C PHE A 175 -20.95 23.09 4.93
N HIS A 176 -19.95 23.74 4.35
CA HIS A 176 -19.12 23.12 3.31
C HIS A 176 -18.31 21.95 3.88
N GLN A 177 -17.62 22.16 5.01
CA GLN A 177 -16.86 21.11 5.69
C GLN A 177 -17.77 20.02 6.26
N ALA A 178 -18.96 20.38 6.75
CA ALA A 178 -19.96 19.41 7.16
C ALA A 178 -20.38 18.49 6.01
N ALA A 179 -20.61 19.06 4.82
CA ALA A 179 -20.97 18.30 3.63
C ALA A 179 -19.87 17.31 3.21
N GLU A 180 -18.59 17.72 3.27
CA GLU A 180 -17.46 16.81 3.03
C GLU A 180 -17.48 15.61 3.99
N LYS A 181 -17.67 15.85 5.30
CA LYS A 181 -17.74 14.78 6.31
C LYS A 181 -18.90 13.83 6.10
N TYR A 182 -20.08 14.33 5.73
CA TYR A 182 -21.22 13.48 5.40
C TYR A 182 -20.99 12.71 4.10
N GLN A 183 -20.34 13.31 3.10
CA GLN A 183 -20.00 12.64 1.85
C GLN A 183 -19.04 11.47 2.09
N GLU A 184 -18.00 11.65 2.92
CA GLU A 184 -17.11 10.57 3.34
C GLU A 184 -17.87 9.43 4.02
N ALA A 185 -18.80 9.73 4.94
CA ALA A 185 -19.64 8.73 5.60
C ALA A 185 -20.54 7.96 4.61
N VAL A 186 -21.11 8.65 3.62
CA VAL A 186 -21.93 8.03 2.56
C VAL A 186 -21.08 7.12 1.68
N ILE A 187 -19.85 7.49 1.36
CA ILE A 187 -18.92 6.64 0.59
C ILE A 187 -18.58 5.37 1.38
N CYS A 188 -18.32 5.47 2.69
CA CYS A 188 -18.14 4.30 3.56
C CYS A 188 -19.33 3.34 3.46
N LEU A 189 -20.56 3.85 3.60
CA LEU A 189 -21.78 3.06 3.53
C LEU A 189 -22.01 2.42 2.15
N ARG A 190 -21.77 3.16 1.06
CA ARG A 190 -21.89 2.62 -0.30
C ARG A 190 -20.88 1.50 -0.55
N ASN A 191 -19.64 1.67 -0.09
CA ASN A 191 -18.60 0.65 -0.21
C ASN A 191 -18.88 -0.61 0.62
N LEU A 192 -19.71 -0.51 1.67
CA LEU A 192 -20.19 -1.66 2.43
C LEU A 192 -21.34 -2.40 1.74
N GLN A 193 -22.11 -1.71 0.89
CA GLN A 193 -23.27 -2.25 0.17
C GLN A 193 -22.92 -2.84 -1.20
N ALA A 194 -21.77 -2.46 -1.78
CA ALA A 194 -21.24 -3.09 -2.99
C ALA A 194 -20.87 -4.57 -2.69
N LYS A 195 -21.58 -5.49 -3.36
CA LYS A 195 -21.40 -6.95 -3.26
C LYS A 195 -20.29 -7.43 -4.17
#